data_AF-A0A0A0JBR2-F1
#
_entry.id   AF-A0A0A0JBR2-F1
#
_cell.length_a   1.000
_cell.length_b   1.000
_cell.length_c   1.000
_cell.angle_alpha   90.00
_cell.angle_beta   90.00
_cell.angle_gamma   90.00
#
_symmetry.space_group_name_H-M   'P 1'
#
loop_
_entity.id
_entity.type
_entity.pdbx_description
1 polymer ?
#
loop_
_entity_poly.entity_id
_entity_poly.type
_entity_poly.pdbx_seq_one_letter_code
_entity_poly.pdbx_strand_id
1 'polypeptide(L)'
;MNLDQKPGISQLDDFAWPPESSTPPPGSVRALIAELAQIEDAVRRAPTFATPADGQAQVNGQAQVNPELMELMAREDQVVRALRSLRVGST
;
A
#
# COMPACT_ATOMS: atom_id res chain seq x y z
N MET A 1 10.07 53.33 -33.54
CA MET A 1 9.82 52.81 -32.19
C MET A 1 9.71 51.30 -32.33
N ASN A 2 10.78 50.57 -31.98
CA ASN A 2 10.82 49.10 -32.03
C ASN A 2 10.21 48.55 -30.75
N LEU A 3 9.12 47.80 -30.85
CA LEU A 3 8.58 47.00 -29.76
C LEU A 3 9.05 45.56 -29.96
N ASP A 4 10.17 45.27 -29.30
CA ASP A 4 10.72 43.93 -29.10
C ASP A 4 9.76 43.11 -28.23
N GLN A 5 8.81 42.42 -28.86
CA GLN A 5 7.93 41.47 -28.16
C GLN A 5 8.67 40.14 -28.01
N LYS A 6 9.31 40.02 -26.84
CA LYS A 6 9.78 38.81 -26.20
C LYS A 6 8.74 37.67 -26.34
N PRO A 7 9.07 36.47 -26.82
CA PRO A 7 8.14 35.35 -26.78
C PRO A 7 7.88 34.99 -25.31
N GLY A 8 6.65 35.26 -24.87
CA GLY A 8 6.15 34.83 -23.58
C GLY A 8 6.18 33.31 -23.51
N ILE A 9 7.06 32.80 -22.66
CA ILE A 9 7.07 31.43 -22.17
C ILE A 9 5.75 31.26 -21.40
N SER A 10 4.71 30.79 -22.06
CA SER A 10 3.40 30.56 -21.45
C SER A 10 2.75 29.37 -22.12
N GLN A 11 3.37 28.21 -21.92
CA GLN A 11 2.73 26.90 -22.03
C GLN A 11 3.65 25.86 -21.40
N LEU A 12 3.78 25.91 -20.08
CA LEU A 12 4.01 24.71 -19.27
C LEU A 12 2.65 24.01 -19.12
N ASP A 13 1.97 23.78 -20.24
CA ASP A 13 0.91 22.79 -20.31
C ASP A 13 1.60 21.43 -20.47
N ASP A 14 1.03 20.45 -19.81
CA ASP A 14 1.36 19.03 -19.96
C ASP A 14 2.55 18.50 -19.15
N PHE A 15 2.63 18.86 -17.87
CA PHE A 15 2.94 17.81 -16.89
C PHE A 15 1.66 16.99 -16.66
N ALA A 16 1.18 16.34 -17.74
CA ALA A 16 0.15 15.33 -17.66
C ALA A 16 0.75 14.19 -16.84
N TRP A 17 0.46 14.19 -15.55
CA TRP A 17 0.48 12.98 -14.76
C TRP A 17 -0.25 11.93 -15.61
N PRO A 18 0.40 10.82 -16.02
CA PRO A 18 -0.24 9.86 -16.90
C PRO A 18 -1.53 9.41 -16.21
N PRO A 19 -2.63 9.22 -16.96
CA PRO A 19 -3.88 8.78 -16.37
C PRO A 19 -3.57 7.52 -15.55
N GLU A 20 -3.94 7.52 -14.27
CA GLU A 20 -3.75 6.42 -13.33
C GLU A 20 -4.65 5.21 -13.68
N SER A 21 -4.77 4.89 -14.96
CA SER A 21 -5.56 3.80 -15.52
C SER A 21 -4.71 2.55 -15.77
N SER A 22 -3.46 2.54 -15.33
CA SER A 22 -2.66 1.31 -15.29
C SER A 22 -2.58 0.86 -13.85
N THR A 23 -3.49 -0.06 -13.47
CA THR A 23 -3.26 -0.94 -12.33
C THR A 23 -1.83 -1.46 -12.47
N PRO A 24 -0.93 -1.14 -11.52
CA PRO A 24 0.46 -1.50 -11.66
C PRO A 24 0.55 -3.03 -11.79
N PRO A 25 1.43 -3.55 -12.68
CA PRO A 25 1.52 -4.98 -12.89
C PRO A 25 1.78 -5.68 -11.55
N PRO A 26 1.13 -6.83 -11.28
CA PRO A 26 1.29 -7.55 -10.03
C PRO A 26 2.77 -7.87 -9.82
N GLY A 27 3.28 -7.64 -8.61
CA GLY A 27 4.69 -7.83 -8.28
C GLY A 27 5.63 -6.68 -8.69
N SER A 28 5.13 -5.59 -9.30
CA SER A 28 5.91 -4.36 -9.46
C SER A 28 6.11 -3.64 -8.12
N VAL A 29 7.17 -2.83 -8.00
CA VAL A 29 7.44 -2.04 -6.80
C VAL A 29 6.25 -1.15 -6.43
N ARG A 30 5.61 -0.50 -7.42
CA ARG A 30 4.41 0.33 -7.19
C ARG A 30 3.23 -0.49 -6.68
N ALA A 31 3.01 -1.69 -7.22
CA ALA A 31 1.96 -2.60 -6.75
C ALA A 31 2.21 -3.08 -5.31
N LEU A 32 3.45 -3.45 -4.99
CA LEU A 32 3.84 -3.90 -3.65
C LEU A 32 3.74 -2.78 -2.61
N ILE A 33 4.07 -1.54 -2.96
CA ILE A 33 3.88 -0.37 -2.08
C ILE A 33 2.38 -0.12 -1.85
N ALA A 34 1.56 -0.18 -2.90
CA ALA A 34 0.11 -0.04 -2.75
C ALA A 34 -0.49 -1.15 -1.87
N GLU A 35 0.03 -2.37 -1.99
CA GLU A 35 -0.36 -3.50 -1.15
C GLU A 35 0.04 -3.30 0.32
N LEU A 36 1.22 -2.77 0.61
CA LEU A 36 1.60 -2.40 1.98
C LEU A 36 0.66 -1.36 2.58
N ALA A 37 0.28 -0.33 1.81
CA ALA A 37 -0.68 0.68 2.28
C ALA A 37 -2.04 0.06 2.62
N GLN A 38 -2.51 -0.90 1.81
CA GLN A 38 -3.75 -1.62 2.09
C GLN A 38 -3.66 -2.48 3.35
N ILE A 39 -2.52 -3.15 3.57
CA ILE A 39 -2.26 -3.95 4.77
C ILE A 39 -2.23 -3.05 6.01
N GLU A 40 -1.57 -1.89 5.94
CA GLU A 40 -1.55 -0.91 7.03
C GLU A 40 -2.97 -0.44 7.39
N ASP A 41 -3.76 -0.07 6.39
CA ASP A 41 -5.15 0.34 6.60
C ASP A 41 -6.02 -0.81 7.15
N ALA A 42 -5.76 -2.06 6.75
CA ALA A 42 -6.45 -3.23 7.28
C ALA A 42 -6.10 -3.47 8.76
N VAL A 43 -4.81 -3.40 9.12
CA VAL A 43 -4.33 -3.54 10.50
C VAL A 43 -4.92 -2.45 11.40
N ARG A 44 -5.01 -1.20 10.92
CA ARG A 44 -5.63 -0.09 11.67
C ARG A 44 -7.12 -0.29 11.93
N ARG A 45 -7.82 -1.01 11.06
CA ARG A 45 -9.26 -1.27 11.16
C ARG A 45 -9.59 -2.58 11.89
N ALA A 46 -8.66 -3.53 11.88
CA ALA A 46 -8.85 -4.83 12.50
C ALA A 46 -8.79 -4.72 14.04
N PRO A 47 -9.75 -5.31 14.77
CA PRO A 47 -9.68 -5.34 16.23
C PRO A 47 -8.49 -6.19 16.68
N THR A 48 -7.78 -5.74 17.72
CA THR A 48 -6.62 -6.46 18.29
C THR A 48 -7.00 -7.83 18.83
N PHE A 49 -8.18 -7.94 19.41
CA PHE A 49 -8.69 -9.17 20.00
C PHE A 49 -9.90 -9.66 19.22
N ALA A 50 -9.94 -10.96 18.97
CA ALA A 50 -11.13 -11.60 18.42
C ALA A 50 -12.26 -11.43 19.45
N THR A 51 -13.38 -10.82 19.03
CA THR A 51 -14.60 -10.90 19.82
C THR A 51 -15.15 -12.31 19.65
N PRO A 52 -15.37 -13.09 20.72
CA PRO A 52 -15.94 -14.42 20.58
C PRO A 52 -17.33 -14.29 19.95
N ALA A 53 -17.48 -14.79 18.72
CA ALA A 53 -18.78 -14.90 18.09
C ALA A 53 -19.56 -16.02 18.79
N ASP A 54 -20.77 -15.70 19.23
CA ASP A 54 -21.78 -16.66 19.70
C ASP A 54 -21.32 -17.68 20.73
N GLY A 55 -21.24 -17.25 22.01
CA GLY A 55 -21.34 -18.18 23.15
C GLY A 55 -20.20 -19.21 23.28
N GLN A 56 -19.18 -19.16 22.44
CA GLN A 56 -17.97 -19.96 22.62
C GLN A 56 -17.19 -19.32 23.78
N ALA A 57 -17.37 -19.93 24.94
CA ALA A 57 -16.67 -19.60 26.17
C ALA A 57 -15.19 -19.41 25.84
N GLN A 58 -14.75 -18.17 26.03
CA GLN A 58 -13.38 -17.74 26.28
C GLN A 58 -12.52 -18.93 26.72
N VAL A 59 -11.87 -19.60 25.76
CA VAL A 59 -11.15 -20.84 26.05
C VAL A 59 -10.00 -20.45 26.97
N ASN A 60 -10.14 -20.75 28.26
CA ASN A 60 -9.21 -20.39 29.33
C ASN A 60 -9.08 -18.90 29.71
N GLY A 61 -10.11 -18.06 29.54
CA GLY A 61 -10.06 -16.69 30.09
C GLY A 61 -9.08 -15.74 29.39
N GLN A 62 -8.39 -16.19 28.33
CA GLN A 62 -7.38 -15.41 27.63
C GLN A 62 -8.01 -14.71 26.42
N ALA A 63 -7.76 -13.41 26.28
CA ALA A 63 -8.12 -12.67 25.09
C ALA A 63 -7.31 -13.22 23.91
N GLN A 64 -7.99 -13.82 22.94
CA GLN A 64 -7.34 -14.37 21.76
C GLN A 64 -7.04 -13.23 20.78
N VAL A 65 -5.79 -13.12 20.33
CA VAL A 65 -5.41 -12.17 19.27
C VAL A 65 -6.24 -12.49 18.03
N ASN A 66 -6.73 -11.46 17.35
CA ASN A 66 -7.49 -11.64 16.12
C ASN A 66 -6.65 -12.42 15.09
N PRO A 67 -7.09 -13.60 14.60
CA PRO A 67 -6.36 -14.36 13.60
C PRO A 67 -6.13 -13.57 12.31
N GLU A 68 -7.02 -12.64 11.96
CA GLU A 68 -6.86 -11.74 10.81
C GLU A 68 -5.59 -10.88 10.93
N LEU A 69 -5.21 -10.45 12.15
CA LEU A 69 -3.97 -9.71 12.36
C LEU A 69 -2.74 -10.59 12.12
N MET A 70 -2.81 -11.87 12.46
CA MET A 70 -1.72 -12.82 12.17
C MET A 70 -1.54 -13.02 10.67
N GLU A 71 -2.65 -13.10 9.92
CA GLU A 71 -2.64 -13.21 8.46
C GLU A 71 -2.10 -11.93 7.81
N LEU A 72 -2.53 -10.75 8.28
CA LEU A 72 -2.04 -9.46 7.80
C LEU A 72 -0.54 -9.28 8.04
N MET A 73 -0.02 -9.66 9.22
CA MET A 73 1.41 -9.65 9.50
C MET A 73 2.19 -10.62 8.60
N ALA A 74 1.66 -11.83 8.35
CA ALA A 74 2.29 -12.78 7.46
C ALA A 74 2.33 -12.25 6.01
N ARG A 75 1.27 -11.55 5.58
CA ARG A 75 1.20 -10.91 4.27
C ARG A 75 2.18 -9.76 4.15
N GLU A 76 2.30 -8.92 5.19
CA GLU A 76 3.28 -7.83 5.24
C GLU A 76 4.71 -8.35 5.03
N ASP A 77 5.11 -9.40 5.75
CA ASP A 77 6.45 -10.00 5.60
C ASP A 77 6.69 -10.51 4.17
N GLN A 78 5.69 -11.10 3.52
CA GLN A 78 5.80 -11.53 2.12
C GLN A 78 6.05 -10.34 1.17
N VAL A 79 5.30 -9.25 1.33
CA VAL A 79 5.42 -8.05 0.49
C VAL A 79 6.76 -7.36 0.73
N VAL A 80 7.22 -7.25 1.98
CA VAL A 80 8.54 -6.70 2.32
C VAL A 80 9.67 -7.55 1.74
N ARG A 81 9.56 -8.89 1.80
CA ARG A 81 10.53 -9.79 1.17
C ARG A 81 10.57 -9.62 -0.34
N ALA A 82 9.42 -9.47 -0.99
CA ALA A 82 9.34 -9.21 -2.43
C ALA A 82 9.98 -7.86 -2.80
N LEU A 83 9.75 -6.80 -2.02
CA LEU A 83 10.44 -5.51 -2.20
C LEU A 83 11.95 -5.64 -2.01
N ARG A 84 12.39 -6.41 -1.01
CA ARG A 84 13.81 -6.65 -0.75
C ARG A 84 14.47 -7.44 -1.88
N SER A 85 13.81 -8.47 -2.41
CA SER A 85 14.37 -9.27 -3.51
C SER A 85 14.52 -8.45 -4.79
N LEU A 86 13.56 -7.57 -5.10
CA LEU A 86 13.65 -6.64 -6.23
C LEU A 86 14.79 -5.62 -6.06
N ARG A 87 15.06 -5.18 -4.84
CA ARG A 87 16.19 -4.29 -4.55
C ARG A 87 17.55 -4.99 -4.74
N VAL A 88 17.65 -6.27 -4.37
CA VAL A 88 18.91 -7.04 -4.43
C VAL A 88 19.17 -7.61 -5.83
N GLY A 89 18.14 -7.90 -6.62
CA GLY A 89 18.27 -8.39 -8.00
C GLY A 89 18.57 -7.33 -9.06
N SER A 90 18.78 -6.07 -8.66
CA SER A 90 19.06 -4.92 -9.55
C SER A 90 20.56 -4.57 -9.66
N THR A 91 21.46 -5.49 -9.33
CA THR A 91 22.92 -5.38 -9.54
C THR A 91 23.40 -6.38 -10.57
#